data_AF-A0A8W8IG74-F1
#
_entry.id   AF-A0A8W8IG74-F1
#
_cell.length_a   1.000
_cell.length_b   1.000
_cell.length_c   1.000
_cell.angle_alpha   90.00
_cell.angle_beta   90.00
_cell.angle_gamma   90.00
#
_symmetry.space_group_name_H-M   'P 1'
#
loop_
_entity.id
_entity.type
_entity.pdbx_description
1 polymer ?
#
loop_
_entity_poly.entity_id
_entity_poly.type
_entity_poly.pdbx_seq_one_letter_code
_entity_poly.pdbx_strand_id
1 'polypeptide(L)'
;TSFKMESFPTEIHQGLQHMSESVFVGLCEIVGTTQQVAIRRETSDIKEMVENGLITNNVIVKMLSGSTREGFRLEGSDIDTMYWPNDHRVIMDRSQSEYYNTANTTLILSDSSESPPGFTLLQKLTPLTLMFGMSVQAACVRMNDRVYISSSIWRQLSRSAVIPNSTVHGPCGTAKVAGEEHDSAYCFVSDFWPQSASSWIDRCHLWPDPEVVDDIVRNGCHFVAIGHPLGPHENEEWRISFSRAEYKLVYSM
;
A
#
# COMPACT_ATOMS: atom_id res chain seq x y z
N THR A 1 40.66 -26.22 -11.01
CA THR A 1 39.90 -27.34 -11.58
C THR A 1 38.72 -26.75 -12.32
N SER A 2 38.73 -26.79 -13.66
CA SER A 2 37.71 -26.15 -14.50
C SER A 2 36.39 -26.90 -14.38
N PHE A 3 35.34 -26.26 -13.87
CA PHE A 3 33.98 -26.77 -13.97
C PHE A 3 33.55 -26.69 -15.44
N LYS A 4 33.33 -27.85 -16.08
CA LYS A 4 32.61 -27.92 -17.35
C LYS A 4 31.13 -27.78 -17.04
N MET A 5 30.50 -26.73 -17.58
CA MET A 5 29.05 -26.61 -17.63
C MET A 5 28.56 -27.67 -18.61
N GLU A 6 27.83 -28.67 -18.12
CA GLU A 6 27.18 -29.66 -18.99
C GLU A 6 26.14 -28.93 -19.84
N SER A 7 26.36 -28.91 -21.16
CA SER A 7 25.40 -28.37 -22.11
C SER A 7 24.19 -29.29 -22.18
N PHE A 8 23.01 -28.77 -21.88
CA PHE A 8 21.76 -29.51 -22.02
C PHE A 8 21.53 -29.94 -23.48
N PRO A 9 20.98 -31.15 -23.74
CA PRO A 9 20.62 -31.60 -25.08
C PRO A 9 19.67 -30.61 -25.78
N THR A 10 19.92 -30.33 -27.06
CA THR A 10 19.16 -29.36 -27.88
C THR A 10 17.65 -29.64 -27.92
N GLU A 11 17.25 -30.91 -27.83
CA GLU A 11 15.83 -31.34 -27.79
C GLU A 11 15.13 -30.91 -26.49
N ILE A 12 15.84 -30.91 -25.36
CA ILE A 12 15.31 -30.43 -24.07
C ILE A 12 15.14 -28.91 -24.11
N HIS A 13 16.09 -28.19 -24.73
CA HIS A 13 16.00 -26.75 -24.95
C HIS A 13 14.81 -26.36 -25.84
N GLN A 14 14.59 -27.08 -26.94
CA GLN A 14 13.44 -26.83 -27.83
C GLN A 14 12.11 -27.18 -27.14
N GLY A 15 12.05 -28.28 -26.38
CA GLY A 15 10.88 -28.63 -25.58
C GLY A 15 10.57 -27.57 -24.51
N LEU A 16 11.57 -27.08 -23.79
CA LEU A 16 11.43 -25.99 -22.80
C LEU A 16 11.01 -24.68 -23.47
N GLN A 17 11.55 -24.36 -24.64
CA GLN A 17 11.20 -23.16 -25.40
C GLN A 17 9.74 -23.21 -25.87
N HIS A 18 9.28 -24.34 -26.40
CA HIS A 18 7.90 -24.53 -26.86
C HIS A 18 6.89 -24.52 -25.69
N MET A 19 7.27 -25.07 -24.53
CA MET A 19 6.48 -24.93 -23.30
C MET A 19 6.44 -23.48 -22.82
N SER A 20 7.56 -22.75 -22.89
CA SER A 20 7.59 -21.33 -22.49
C SER A 20 6.69 -20.45 -23.37
N GLU A 21 6.61 -20.76 -24.66
CA GLU A 21 5.74 -20.05 -25.60
C GLU A 21 4.27 -20.36 -25.33
N SER A 22 3.92 -21.63 -25.12
CA SER A 22 2.53 -22.01 -24.82
C SER A 22 2.05 -21.45 -23.48
N VAL A 23 2.94 -21.42 -22.46
CA VAL A 23 2.66 -20.76 -21.17
C VAL A 23 2.50 -19.25 -21.37
N PHE A 24 3.35 -18.62 -22.16
CA PHE A 24 3.26 -17.18 -22.45
C PHE A 24 1.93 -16.82 -23.15
N VAL A 25 1.52 -17.60 -24.15
CA VAL A 25 0.23 -17.41 -24.84
C VAL A 25 -0.92 -17.59 -23.87
N GLY A 26 -0.92 -18.67 -23.07
CA GLY A 26 -1.95 -18.90 -22.05
C GLY A 26 -2.03 -17.77 -21.01
N LEU A 27 -0.88 -17.24 -20.58
CA LEU A 27 -0.85 -16.06 -19.70
C LEU A 27 -1.44 -14.83 -20.40
N CYS A 28 -1.10 -14.58 -21.67
CA CYS A 28 -1.66 -13.45 -22.42
C CYS A 28 -3.19 -13.56 -22.56
N GLU A 29 -3.74 -14.76 -22.70
CA GLU A 29 -5.20 -14.98 -22.73
C GLU A 29 -5.86 -14.67 -21.39
N ILE A 30 -5.18 -14.93 -20.27
CA ILE A 30 -5.69 -14.71 -18.92
C ILE A 30 -5.51 -13.26 -18.46
N VAL A 31 -4.29 -12.72 -18.55
CA VAL A 31 -3.95 -11.39 -18.01
C VAL A 31 -3.99 -10.28 -19.05
N GLY A 32 -3.91 -10.61 -20.33
CA GLY A 32 -3.73 -9.69 -21.45
C GLY A 32 -2.30 -9.69 -21.98
N THR A 33 -2.13 -9.22 -23.22
CA THR A 33 -0.79 -9.03 -23.80
C THR A 33 -0.02 -7.94 -23.06
N THR A 34 1.31 -7.92 -23.20
CA THR A 34 2.17 -6.86 -22.64
C THR A 34 1.67 -5.45 -22.99
N GLN A 35 1.21 -5.24 -24.23
CA GLN A 35 0.65 -3.96 -24.68
C GLN A 35 -0.67 -3.62 -23.97
N GLN A 36 -1.57 -4.59 -23.82
CA GLN A 36 -2.84 -4.37 -23.12
C GLN A 36 -2.62 -4.05 -21.65
N VAL A 37 -1.70 -4.77 -20.98
CA VAL A 37 -1.33 -4.52 -19.60
C VAL A 37 -0.71 -3.12 -19.46
N ALA A 38 0.24 -2.75 -20.33
CA ALA A 38 0.85 -1.42 -20.32
C ALA A 38 -0.19 -0.29 -20.49
N ILE A 39 -1.11 -0.41 -21.45
CA ILE A 39 -2.18 0.58 -21.64
C ILE A 39 -3.06 0.72 -20.39
N ARG A 40 -3.40 -0.40 -19.72
CA ARG A 40 -4.21 -0.36 -18.49
C ARG A 40 -3.47 0.32 -17.35
N ARG A 41 -2.16 0.06 -17.20
CA ARG A 41 -1.28 0.70 -16.22
C ARG A 41 -1.22 2.21 -16.43
N GLU A 42 -0.88 2.64 -17.65
CA GLU A 42 -0.85 4.06 -18.03
C GLU A 42 -2.21 4.76 -17.84
N THR A 43 -3.30 4.08 -18.20
CA THR A 43 -4.66 4.61 -17.97
C THR A 43 -4.93 4.81 -16.48
N SER A 44 -4.53 3.88 -15.62
CA SER A 44 -4.65 4.01 -14.17
C SER A 44 -3.79 5.14 -13.63
N ASP A 45 -2.58 5.34 -14.13
CA ASP A 45 -1.70 6.46 -13.73
C ASP A 45 -2.30 7.81 -14.10
N ILE A 46 -2.75 7.97 -15.34
CA ILE A 46 -3.40 9.20 -15.81
C ILE A 46 -4.66 9.47 -15.00
N LYS A 47 -5.47 8.44 -14.74
CA LYS A 47 -6.68 8.58 -13.92
C LYS A 47 -6.35 9.03 -12.51
N GLU A 48 -5.35 8.44 -11.87
CA GLU A 48 -4.90 8.83 -10.53
C GLU A 48 -4.40 10.29 -10.52
N MET A 49 -3.57 10.69 -11.49
CA MET A 49 -3.06 12.06 -11.62
C MET A 49 -4.19 13.07 -11.82
N VAL A 50 -5.18 12.74 -12.65
CA VAL A 50 -6.34 13.60 -12.93
C VAL A 50 -7.25 13.69 -11.71
N GLU A 51 -7.60 12.57 -11.09
CA GLU A 51 -8.47 12.55 -9.88
C GLU A 51 -7.80 13.28 -8.71
N ASN A 52 -6.50 13.09 -8.51
CA ASN A 52 -5.77 13.74 -7.42
C ASN A 52 -5.40 15.20 -7.72
N GLY A 53 -5.26 15.58 -9.01
CA GLY A 53 -4.86 16.92 -9.45
C GLY A 53 -6.01 17.89 -9.72
N LEU A 54 -7.19 17.41 -10.15
CA LEU A 54 -8.36 18.27 -10.40
C LEU A 54 -8.98 18.84 -9.13
N ILE A 55 -8.77 18.18 -7.99
CA ILE A 55 -9.28 18.62 -6.70
C ILE A 55 -8.18 19.48 -6.05
N THR A 56 -8.13 20.75 -6.42
CA THR A 56 -7.17 21.75 -5.88
C THR A 56 -7.26 21.96 -4.35
N ASN A 57 -8.18 21.27 -3.67
CA ASN A 57 -8.36 21.22 -2.21
C ASN A 57 -8.41 19.77 -1.71
N ASN A 58 -7.64 18.84 -2.28
CA ASN A 58 -7.80 17.41 -1.99
C ASN A 58 -7.44 17.11 -0.52
N VAL A 59 -8.47 17.03 0.32
CA VAL A 59 -8.34 16.62 1.71
C VAL A 59 -7.96 15.14 1.78
N ILE A 60 -8.34 14.35 0.77
CA ILE A 60 -8.10 12.91 0.67
C ILE A 60 -7.39 12.60 -0.64
N VAL A 61 -6.32 11.83 -0.57
CA VAL A 61 -5.65 11.23 -1.73
C VAL A 61 -6.21 9.83 -1.94
N LYS A 62 -6.37 9.44 -3.21
CA LYS A 62 -6.85 8.14 -3.63
C LYS A 62 -5.81 7.42 -4.49
N MET A 63 -5.67 6.12 -4.30
CA MET A 63 -4.79 5.26 -5.10
C MET A 63 -5.46 3.90 -5.33
N LEU A 64 -5.56 3.47 -6.58
CA LEU A 64 -5.92 2.08 -6.90
C LEU A 64 -4.78 1.15 -6.43
N SER A 65 -5.13 -0.04 -5.97
CA SER A 65 -4.19 -1.06 -5.53
C SER A 65 -4.52 -2.41 -6.19
N GLY A 66 -3.75 -3.44 -5.85
CA GLY A 66 -3.99 -4.82 -6.22
C GLY A 66 -3.90 -5.08 -7.72
N SER A 67 -4.46 -6.22 -8.13
CA SER A 67 -4.36 -6.72 -9.50
C SER A 67 -4.87 -5.71 -10.55
N THR A 68 -5.91 -4.94 -10.18
CA THR A 68 -6.47 -3.90 -11.06
C THR A 68 -5.47 -2.77 -11.33
N ARG A 69 -4.75 -2.30 -10.30
CA ARG A 69 -3.68 -1.29 -10.42
C ARG A 69 -2.49 -1.83 -11.22
N GLU A 70 -2.19 -3.10 -11.06
CA GLU A 70 -1.11 -3.81 -11.75
C GLU A 70 -1.37 -4.06 -13.25
N GLY A 71 -2.60 -3.79 -13.71
CA GLY A 71 -3.03 -3.96 -15.11
C GLY A 71 -3.61 -5.34 -15.41
N PHE A 72 -3.70 -6.22 -14.40
CA PHE A 72 -4.28 -7.55 -14.52
C PHE A 72 -5.80 -7.50 -14.34
N ARG A 73 -6.51 -8.40 -15.02
CA ARG A 73 -7.99 -8.51 -14.98
C ARG A 73 -8.36 -9.97 -14.77
N LEU A 74 -8.01 -10.48 -13.60
CA LEU A 74 -8.25 -11.86 -13.23
C LEU A 74 -9.72 -12.06 -12.86
N GLU A 75 -10.31 -13.17 -13.27
CA GLU A 75 -11.69 -13.51 -12.93
C GLU A 75 -11.86 -13.60 -11.41
N GLY A 76 -12.91 -12.97 -10.89
CA GLY A 76 -13.21 -12.96 -9.46
C GLY A 76 -12.33 -12.02 -8.62
N SER A 77 -11.45 -11.21 -9.24
CA SER A 77 -10.75 -10.14 -8.50
C SER A 77 -11.70 -9.02 -8.11
N ASP A 78 -11.48 -8.50 -6.92
CA ASP A 78 -12.04 -7.27 -6.40
C ASP A 78 -11.28 -6.03 -6.92
N ILE A 79 -11.83 -4.86 -6.59
CA ILE A 79 -11.21 -3.56 -6.86
C ILE A 79 -10.74 -2.97 -5.55
N ASP A 80 -9.44 -3.07 -5.31
CA ASP A 80 -8.78 -2.45 -4.17
C ASP A 80 -8.54 -0.95 -4.38
N THR A 81 -8.91 -0.14 -3.39
CA THR A 81 -8.57 1.28 -3.37
C THR A 81 -8.13 1.72 -1.98
N MET A 82 -7.03 2.46 -1.93
CA MET A 82 -6.50 3.09 -0.73
C MET A 82 -6.84 4.57 -0.70
N TYR A 83 -7.20 5.06 0.48
CA TYR A 83 -7.54 6.46 0.74
C TYR A 83 -6.77 6.95 1.97
N TRP A 84 -6.19 8.15 1.92
CA TRP A 84 -5.57 8.77 3.09
C TRP A 84 -5.69 10.29 3.05
N PRO A 85 -5.78 10.95 4.21
CA PRO A 85 -5.81 12.39 4.26
C PRO A 85 -4.46 13.01 3.87
N ASN A 86 -4.48 14.13 3.13
CA ASN A 86 -3.25 14.78 2.66
C ASN A 86 -2.53 15.60 3.76
N ASP A 87 -3.26 15.97 4.81
CA ASP A 87 -2.80 16.77 5.95
C ASP A 87 -2.40 15.92 7.17
N HIS A 88 -2.40 14.58 7.08
CA HIS A 88 -1.86 13.72 8.14
C HIS A 88 -0.65 12.95 7.62
N ARG A 89 0.46 13.02 8.36
CA ARG A 89 1.71 12.35 8.00
C ARG A 89 2.20 11.50 9.14
N VAL A 90 2.54 10.25 8.83
CA VAL A 90 3.22 9.35 9.75
C VAL A 90 4.72 9.57 9.65
N ILE A 91 5.35 9.84 10.79
CA ILE A 91 6.80 9.89 10.95
C ILE A 91 7.26 8.67 11.75
N MET A 92 8.47 8.20 11.47
CA MET A 92 9.11 7.06 12.14
C MET A 92 10.06 7.52 13.24
N ASP A 93 10.63 8.71 13.09
CA ASP A 93 11.50 9.35 14.07
C ASP A 93 11.08 10.80 14.31
N ARG A 94 11.27 11.30 15.54
CA ARG A 94 10.85 12.66 15.90
C ARG A 94 11.61 13.75 15.12
N SER A 95 12.86 13.52 14.72
CA SER A 95 13.62 14.45 13.88
C SER A 95 12.96 14.70 12.53
N GLN A 96 12.18 13.75 12.01
CA GLN A 96 11.48 13.89 10.74
C GLN A 96 10.35 14.94 10.80
N SER A 97 9.95 15.40 11.99
CA SER A 97 8.99 16.50 12.12
C SER A 97 9.51 17.81 11.51
N GLU A 98 10.82 17.99 11.39
CA GLU A 98 11.45 19.19 10.81
C GLU A 98 11.15 19.38 9.31
N TYR A 99 10.73 18.31 8.61
CA TYR A 99 10.37 18.36 7.19
C TYR A 99 8.93 18.82 6.94
N TYR A 100 8.12 19.00 7.99
CA TYR A 100 6.71 19.36 7.85
C TYR A 100 6.37 20.68 8.54
N ASN A 101 5.43 21.40 7.94
CA ASN A 101 4.79 22.54 8.59
C ASN A 101 3.71 22.05 9.56
N THR A 102 4.00 22.09 10.86
CA THR A 102 3.07 21.64 11.91
C THR A 102 1.82 22.52 12.06
N ALA A 103 1.77 23.70 11.42
CA ALA A 103 0.59 24.56 11.43
C ALA A 103 -0.56 24.02 10.56
N ASN A 104 -0.25 23.21 9.55
CA ASN A 104 -1.25 22.65 8.63
C ASN A 104 -1.17 21.12 8.48
N THR A 105 -0.22 20.49 9.17
CA THR A 105 0.00 19.04 9.11
C THR A 105 -0.16 18.42 10.49
N THR A 106 -1.03 17.41 10.59
CA THR A 106 -1.13 16.55 11.77
C THR A 106 -0.05 15.48 11.70
N LEU A 107 0.85 15.49 12.69
CA LEU A 107 1.93 14.50 12.77
C LEU A 107 1.53 13.33 13.68
N ILE A 108 1.77 12.12 13.16
CA ILE A 108 1.52 10.85 13.82
C ILE A 108 2.86 10.12 13.91
N LEU A 109 3.30 9.74 15.09
CA LEU A 109 4.52 8.96 15.28
C LEU A 109 4.21 7.47 15.25
N SER A 110 4.92 6.73 14.40
CA SER A 110 4.96 5.28 14.42
C SER A 110 5.78 4.84 15.63
N ASP A 111 5.16 4.07 16.54
CA ASP A 111 5.78 3.49 17.71
C ASP A 111 5.70 1.95 17.62
N SER A 112 6.79 1.33 17.17
CA SER A 112 6.87 -0.12 16.96
C SER A 112 7.64 -0.85 18.06
N SER A 113 7.93 -0.21 19.20
CA SER A 113 8.80 -0.81 20.23
C SER A 113 8.19 -2.04 20.91
N GLU A 114 6.85 -2.09 20.98
CA GLU A 114 6.10 -3.18 21.62
C GLU A 114 5.23 -3.96 20.61
N SER A 115 5.39 -3.69 19.31
CA SER A 115 4.62 -4.33 18.25
C SER A 115 5.41 -5.42 17.53
N PRO A 116 4.75 -6.48 17.03
CA PRO A 116 5.36 -7.46 16.15
C PRO A 116 5.91 -6.83 14.85
N PRO A 117 6.90 -7.47 14.18
CA PRO A 117 7.40 -6.99 12.89
C PRO A 117 6.27 -6.78 11.87
N GLY A 118 6.28 -5.62 11.21
CA GLY A 118 5.25 -5.21 10.24
C GLY A 118 4.03 -4.52 10.87
N PHE A 119 3.98 -4.38 12.19
CA PHE A 119 2.94 -3.66 12.92
C PHE A 119 3.53 -2.53 13.76
N THR A 120 2.70 -1.54 14.07
CA THR A 120 3.07 -0.39 14.90
C THR A 120 1.85 0.18 15.61
N LEU A 121 2.06 0.85 16.74
CA LEU A 121 1.11 1.82 17.26
C LEU A 121 1.30 3.17 16.56
N LEU A 122 0.23 3.96 16.46
CA LEU A 122 0.24 5.30 15.86
C LEU A 122 -0.05 6.36 16.91
N GLN A 123 1.00 6.98 17.45
CA GLN A 123 0.91 8.02 18.48
C GLN A 123 0.60 9.37 17.84
N LYS A 124 -0.46 10.05 18.28
CA LYS A 124 -0.76 11.42 17.84
C LYS A 124 0.17 12.42 18.54
N LEU A 125 0.89 13.25 17.77
CA LEU A 125 1.83 14.22 18.33
C LEU A 125 1.26 15.65 18.44
N THR A 126 0.50 16.10 17.43
CA THR A 126 0.03 17.48 17.37
C THR A 126 -1.48 17.60 17.64
N PRO A 127 -1.95 18.71 18.23
CA PRO A 127 -3.36 19.07 18.26
C PRO A 127 -3.89 19.25 16.84
N LEU A 128 -5.17 18.92 16.67
CA LEU A 128 -5.83 18.82 15.37
C LEU A 128 -6.04 20.18 14.71
N THR A 129 -5.76 20.31 13.42
CA THR A 129 -5.92 21.59 12.69
C THR A 129 -7.13 21.65 11.74
N LEU A 130 -7.68 20.54 11.22
CA LEU A 130 -8.72 20.59 10.16
C LEU A 130 -9.76 19.42 10.16
N MET A 131 -10.77 19.52 9.26
CA MET A 131 -12.01 18.71 9.15
C MET A 131 -11.87 17.19 9.35
N PHE A 132 -10.85 16.54 8.78
CA PHE A 132 -10.67 15.08 8.89
C PHE A 132 -10.34 14.62 10.30
N GLY A 133 -9.87 15.54 11.11
CA GLY A 133 -9.42 15.22 12.41
C GLY A 133 -10.54 14.95 13.43
N MET A 134 -11.82 15.22 13.10
CA MET A 134 -12.94 14.75 13.92
C MET A 134 -12.98 13.22 13.98
N SER A 135 -12.79 12.54 12.83
CA SER A 135 -12.72 11.07 12.78
C SER A 135 -11.48 10.53 13.47
N VAL A 136 -10.33 11.20 13.29
CA VAL A 136 -9.07 10.81 13.96
C VAL A 136 -9.21 10.96 15.48
N GLN A 137 -9.81 12.07 15.93
CA GLN A 137 -10.05 12.32 17.35
C GLN A 137 -11.00 11.30 17.95
N ALA A 138 -12.04 10.88 17.22
CA ALA A 138 -12.97 9.84 17.67
C ALA A 138 -12.31 8.46 17.79
N ALA A 139 -11.29 8.19 16.98
CA ALA A 139 -10.49 6.96 17.06
C ALA A 139 -9.34 7.02 18.09
N CYS A 140 -9.13 8.16 18.77
CA CYS A 140 -8.04 8.28 19.73
C CYS A 140 -8.33 7.56 21.05
N VAL A 141 -7.38 6.77 21.53
CA VAL A 141 -7.39 6.10 22.84
C VAL A 141 -6.17 6.52 23.65
N ARG A 142 -6.28 6.48 24.99
CA ARG A 142 -5.15 6.78 25.89
C ARG A 142 -4.52 5.48 26.38
N MET A 143 -3.22 5.33 26.18
CA MET A 143 -2.43 4.20 26.66
C MET A 143 -1.10 4.74 27.21
N ASN A 144 -0.67 4.31 28.40
CA ASN A 144 0.59 4.70 29.01
C ASN A 144 0.85 6.23 28.95
N ASP A 145 -0.16 7.01 29.33
CA ASP A 145 -0.19 8.49 29.31
C ASP A 145 -0.02 9.18 27.95
N ARG A 146 0.01 8.41 26.86
CA ARG A 146 0.07 8.90 25.48
C ARG A 146 -1.27 8.68 24.77
N VAL A 147 -1.46 9.39 23.66
CA VAL A 147 -2.65 9.29 22.80
C VAL A 147 -2.29 8.55 21.53
N TYR A 148 -2.97 7.44 21.28
CA TYR A 148 -2.79 6.59 20.11
C TYR A 148 -4.07 6.54 19.29
N ILE A 149 -3.96 6.29 17.98
CA ILE A 149 -5.11 6.11 17.09
C ILE A 149 -5.43 4.63 17.04
N SER A 150 -6.61 4.23 17.52
CA SER A 150 -7.04 2.83 17.49
C SER A 150 -7.44 2.40 16.08
N SER A 151 -6.83 1.32 15.56
CA SER A 151 -7.17 0.75 14.26
C SER A 151 -8.58 0.16 14.24
N SER A 152 -9.02 -0.48 15.32
CA SER A 152 -10.37 -1.07 15.41
C SER A 152 -11.47 -0.01 15.39
N ILE A 153 -11.32 1.08 16.16
CA ILE A 153 -12.26 2.21 16.15
C ILE A 153 -12.22 2.91 14.79
N TRP A 154 -11.01 3.18 14.26
CA TRP A 154 -10.86 3.79 12.95
C TRP A 154 -11.57 3.00 11.86
N ARG A 155 -11.37 1.67 11.82
CA ARG A 155 -12.01 0.77 10.86
C ARG A 155 -13.53 0.82 10.94
N GLN A 156 -14.10 0.92 12.14
CA GLN A 156 -15.55 1.09 12.32
C GLN A 156 -16.07 2.43 11.80
N LEU A 157 -15.29 3.51 11.97
CA LEU A 157 -15.65 4.84 11.48
C LEU A 157 -15.49 4.96 9.96
N SER A 158 -14.47 4.30 9.39
CA SER A 158 -14.10 4.45 7.99
C SER A 158 -14.72 3.42 7.05
N ARG A 159 -15.24 2.28 7.55
CA ARG A 159 -15.73 1.17 6.71
C ARG A 159 -16.70 1.59 5.61
N SER A 160 -17.58 2.57 5.87
CA SER A 160 -18.60 3.01 4.92
C SER A 160 -18.39 4.45 4.46
N ALA A 161 -17.17 4.99 4.61
CA ALA A 161 -16.89 6.37 4.25
C ALA A 161 -16.80 6.62 2.73
N VAL A 162 -16.47 5.59 1.92
CA VAL A 162 -16.58 5.66 0.44
C VAL A 162 -17.91 5.10 -0.04
N ILE A 163 -18.18 3.83 0.31
CA ILE A 163 -19.34 3.10 -0.18
C ILE A 163 -20.30 2.86 0.98
N PRO A 164 -21.54 3.38 0.93
CA PRO A 164 -22.54 3.16 1.96
C PRO A 164 -22.83 1.67 2.15
N ASN A 165 -23.18 1.29 3.39
CA ASN A 165 -23.52 -0.09 3.77
C ASN A 165 -22.42 -1.14 3.57
N SER A 166 -21.16 -0.71 3.45
CA SER A 166 -20.01 -1.62 3.43
C SER A 166 -19.83 -2.37 4.75
N THR A 167 -19.42 -3.64 4.65
CA THR A 167 -19.06 -4.50 5.78
C THR A 167 -17.54 -4.46 6.01
N VAL A 168 -17.08 -4.92 7.17
CA VAL A 168 -15.64 -4.96 7.48
C VAL A 168 -15.02 -6.23 6.89
N HIS A 169 -13.95 -6.10 6.12
CA HIS A 169 -13.15 -7.20 5.59
C HIS A 169 -11.65 -6.87 5.72
N GLY A 170 -10.96 -7.54 6.64
CA GLY A 170 -9.56 -7.22 6.95
C GLY A 170 -9.39 -5.73 7.34
N PRO A 171 -8.46 -4.98 6.71
CA PRO A 171 -8.34 -3.53 6.93
C PRO A 171 -9.38 -2.69 6.16
N CYS A 172 -10.19 -3.31 5.32
CA CYS A 172 -11.06 -2.65 4.34
C CYS A 172 -12.52 -2.58 4.80
N GLY A 173 -13.23 -1.58 4.29
CA GLY A 173 -14.67 -1.68 4.08
C GLY A 173 -14.93 -2.32 2.72
N THR A 174 -15.69 -3.41 2.68
CA THR A 174 -16.05 -4.12 1.45
C THR A 174 -17.51 -3.92 1.09
N ALA A 175 -17.79 -3.74 -0.20
CA ALA A 175 -19.15 -3.68 -0.73
C ALA A 175 -19.20 -4.14 -2.19
N LYS A 176 -20.37 -4.65 -2.59
CA LYS A 176 -20.64 -4.98 -4.00
C LYS A 176 -21.37 -3.83 -4.68
N VAL A 177 -20.76 -3.29 -5.73
CA VAL A 177 -21.34 -2.21 -6.55
C VAL A 177 -21.40 -2.70 -8.00
N ALA A 178 -22.59 -2.65 -8.60
CA ALA A 178 -22.82 -3.12 -9.97
C ALA A 178 -22.35 -4.57 -10.27
N GLY A 179 -22.27 -5.42 -9.24
CA GLY A 179 -21.80 -6.81 -9.37
C GLY A 179 -20.30 -7.02 -9.13
N GLU A 180 -19.53 -5.94 -8.98
CA GLU A 180 -18.11 -5.98 -8.66
C GLU A 180 -17.89 -5.76 -7.15
N GLU A 181 -16.94 -6.49 -6.57
CA GLU A 181 -16.55 -6.32 -5.18
C GLU A 181 -15.50 -5.20 -5.07
N HIS A 182 -15.69 -4.30 -4.13
CA HIS A 182 -14.82 -3.15 -3.90
C HIS A 182 -14.33 -3.14 -2.46
N ASP A 183 -13.01 -3.20 -2.31
CA ASP A 183 -12.33 -3.11 -1.02
C ASP A 183 -11.70 -1.71 -0.87
N SER A 184 -12.19 -0.97 0.13
CA SER A 184 -11.73 0.40 0.43
C SER A 184 -10.95 0.44 1.74
N ALA A 185 -9.65 0.68 1.66
CA ALA A 185 -8.77 0.84 2.82
C ALA A 185 -8.53 2.32 3.13
N TYR A 186 -9.02 2.79 4.28
CA TYR A 186 -8.66 4.11 4.81
C TYR A 186 -7.42 3.99 5.69
N CYS A 187 -6.33 4.58 5.21
CA CYS A 187 -4.99 4.42 5.77
C CYS A 187 -4.36 5.78 6.11
N PHE A 188 -3.19 5.73 6.72
CA PHE A 188 -2.27 6.86 6.80
C PHE A 188 -1.03 6.58 5.95
N VAL A 189 -0.29 7.63 5.62
CA VAL A 189 0.91 7.54 4.78
C VAL A 189 2.12 8.11 5.50
N SER A 190 3.28 7.51 5.26
CA SER A 190 4.59 8.09 5.54
C SER A 190 5.33 8.33 4.25
N ASP A 191 5.98 9.48 4.15
CA ASP A 191 6.91 9.78 3.06
C ASP A 191 8.28 9.11 3.27
N PHE A 192 8.47 8.43 4.41
CA PHE A 192 9.74 7.78 4.78
C PHE A 192 9.63 6.26 4.67
N TRP A 193 10.68 5.65 4.12
CA TRP A 193 10.82 4.21 4.15
C TRP A 193 11.04 3.72 5.59
N PRO A 194 10.30 2.70 6.06
CA PRO A 194 10.42 2.24 7.44
C PRO A 194 11.78 1.57 7.67
N GLN A 195 12.42 1.90 8.79
CA GLN A 195 13.74 1.36 9.15
C GLN A 195 13.73 -0.18 9.24
N SER A 196 12.62 -0.77 9.67
CA SER A 196 12.42 -2.23 9.74
C SER A 196 12.49 -2.93 8.37
N ALA A 197 12.29 -2.19 7.28
CA ALA A 197 12.39 -2.69 5.91
C ALA A 197 13.65 -2.17 5.18
N SER A 198 14.60 -1.52 5.87
CA SER A 198 15.82 -0.99 5.25
C SER A 198 16.64 -2.06 4.52
N SER A 199 16.71 -3.26 5.07
CA SER A 199 17.41 -4.40 4.47
C SER A 199 16.82 -4.85 3.13
N TRP A 200 15.61 -4.41 2.76
CA TRP A 200 15.05 -4.67 1.44
C TRP A 200 15.86 -3.98 0.34
N ILE A 201 16.35 -2.77 0.59
CA ILE A 201 17.14 -1.98 -0.36
C ILE A 201 18.41 -2.74 -0.76
N ASP A 202 19.10 -3.30 0.25
CA ASP A 202 20.35 -4.03 0.05
C ASP A 202 20.16 -5.38 -0.65
N ARG A 203 18.94 -5.92 -0.77
CA ARG A 203 18.69 -7.19 -1.48
C ARG A 203 18.52 -7.03 -2.99
N CYS A 204 18.28 -5.80 -3.47
CA CYS A 204 17.99 -5.50 -4.86
C CYS A 204 19.28 -5.31 -5.68
N HIS A 205 20.01 -6.40 -5.95
CA HIS A 205 21.29 -6.35 -6.68
C HIS A 205 21.18 -6.44 -8.21
N LEU A 206 20.15 -7.12 -8.71
CA LEU A 206 19.97 -7.41 -10.15
C LEU A 206 18.61 -6.94 -10.68
N TRP A 207 17.60 -6.96 -9.81
CA TRP A 207 16.25 -6.51 -10.12
C TRP A 207 15.56 -6.06 -8.82
N PRO A 208 14.75 -4.99 -8.86
CA PRO A 208 14.52 -4.11 -10.01
C PRO A 208 15.72 -3.18 -10.27
N ASP A 209 15.64 -2.37 -11.33
CA ASP A 209 16.65 -1.34 -11.58
C ASP A 209 16.80 -0.39 -10.38
N PRO A 210 18.00 0.14 -10.10
CA PRO A 210 18.23 1.04 -8.97
C PRO A 210 17.31 2.26 -8.95
N GLU A 211 16.92 2.78 -10.12
CA GLU A 211 15.97 3.89 -10.22
C GLU A 211 14.57 3.53 -9.69
N VAL A 212 14.13 2.29 -9.89
CA VAL A 212 12.87 1.77 -9.35
C VAL A 212 12.97 1.60 -7.83
N VAL A 213 14.12 1.12 -7.31
CA VAL A 213 14.37 1.03 -5.87
C VAL A 213 14.30 2.42 -5.23
N ASP A 214 15.00 3.40 -5.81
CA ASP A 214 15.01 4.79 -5.39
C ASP A 214 13.59 5.40 -5.38
N ASP A 215 12.84 5.18 -6.46
CA ASP A 215 11.46 5.65 -6.57
C ASP A 215 10.55 5.00 -5.51
N ILE A 216 10.68 3.70 -5.25
CA ILE A 216 9.96 3.01 -4.17
C ILE A 216 10.28 3.61 -2.80
N VAL A 217 11.57 3.77 -2.48
CA VAL A 217 12.02 4.28 -1.18
C VAL A 217 11.57 5.71 -0.94
N ARG A 218 11.67 6.58 -1.96
CA ARG A 218 11.18 7.98 -1.91
C ARG A 218 9.67 8.07 -1.70
N ASN A 219 8.95 7.00 -2.00
CA ASN A 219 7.50 6.90 -1.85
C ASN A 219 7.10 6.19 -0.54
N GLY A 220 8.02 5.96 0.41
CA GLY A 220 7.69 5.53 1.77
C GLY A 220 6.72 4.34 1.85
N CYS A 221 5.73 4.42 2.74
CA CYS A 221 4.77 3.34 2.99
C CYS A 221 3.42 3.84 3.51
N HIS A 222 2.45 2.92 3.63
CA HIS A 222 1.12 3.19 4.18
C HIS A 222 0.88 2.39 5.47
N PHE A 223 -0.12 2.78 6.25
CA PHE A 223 -0.53 2.12 7.49
C PHE A 223 -2.01 1.80 7.42
N VAL A 224 -2.34 0.52 7.35
CA VAL A 224 -3.73 0.04 7.20
C VAL A 224 -4.29 -0.44 8.54
N ALA A 225 -5.59 -0.24 8.74
CA ALA A 225 -6.27 -0.39 10.03
C ALA A 225 -6.57 -1.85 10.38
N ILE A 226 -5.53 -2.64 10.62
CA ILE A 226 -5.60 -4.02 11.11
C ILE A 226 -4.41 -4.28 12.03
N GLY A 227 -4.68 -4.71 13.26
CA GLY A 227 -3.63 -5.09 14.21
C GLY A 227 -3.25 -6.55 14.09
N HIS A 228 -2.21 -6.94 14.81
CA HIS A 228 -1.77 -8.33 14.81
C HIS A 228 -2.76 -9.19 15.63
N PRO A 229 -3.34 -10.28 15.09
CA PRO A 229 -4.39 -11.04 15.77
C PRO A 229 -4.00 -11.66 17.12
N LEU A 230 -2.69 -11.84 17.33
CA LEU A 230 -2.12 -12.35 18.59
C LEU A 230 -1.24 -11.30 19.29
N GLY A 231 -1.30 -10.05 18.84
CA GLY A 231 -0.50 -8.95 19.38
C GLY A 231 -1.08 -8.44 20.70
N PRO A 232 -0.25 -7.83 21.56
CA PRO A 232 -0.72 -7.26 22.84
C PRO A 232 -1.70 -6.10 22.65
N HIS A 233 -1.74 -5.53 21.44
CA HIS A 233 -2.49 -4.33 21.08
C HIS A 233 -3.29 -4.53 19.78
N GLU A 234 -3.90 -5.71 19.60
CA GLU A 234 -4.65 -6.08 18.39
C GLU A 234 -5.63 -4.99 17.89
N ASN A 235 -6.28 -4.28 18.82
CA ASN A 235 -7.30 -3.28 18.49
C ASN A 235 -6.72 -1.88 18.23
N GLU A 236 -5.44 -1.67 18.52
CA GLU A 236 -4.78 -0.37 18.46
C GLU A 236 -3.65 -0.34 17.43
N GLU A 237 -3.07 -1.48 17.10
CA GLU A 237 -1.99 -1.61 16.12
C GLU A 237 -2.47 -1.44 14.68
N TRP A 238 -1.55 -0.94 13.86
CA TRP A 238 -1.69 -0.76 12.43
C TRP A 238 -0.65 -1.60 11.71
N ARG A 239 -1.02 -2.16 10.56
CA ARG A 239 -0.10 -2.91 9.71
C ARG A 239 0.53 -1.99 8.68
N ILE A 240 1.84 -2.09 8.52
CA ILE A 240 2.58 -1.40 7.44
C ILE A 240 2.20 -2.07 6.12
N SER A 241 1.79 -1.27 5.13
CA SER A 241 1.45 -1.69 3.79
C SER A 241 2.44 -1.12 2.77
N PHE A 242 2.87 -1.99 1.86
CA PHE A 242 3.77 -1.68 0.75
C PHE A 242 3.05 -1.74 -0.60
N SER A 243 1.72 -1.64 -0.64
CA SER A 243 0.94 -1.76 -1.90
C SER A 243 1.39 -0.82 -3.02
N ARG A 244 1.89 0.37 -2.67
CA ARG A 244 2.51 1.27 -3.66
C ARG A 244 3.84 0.74 -4.20
N ALA A 245 4.67 0.17 -3.34
CA ALA A 245 5.92 -0.46 -3.76
C ALA A 245 5.66 -1.72 -4.59
N GLU A 246 4.65 -2.51 -4.23
CA GLU A 246 4.24 -3.73 -4.92
C GLU A 246 3.89 -3.45 -6.39
N TYR A 247 3.00 -2.49 -6.67
CA TYR A 247 2.66 -2.23 -8.08
C TYR A 247 3.85 -1.64 -8.85
N LYS A 248 4.72 -0.83 -8.23
CA LYS A 248 5.92 -0.29 -8.88
C LYS A 248 6.90 -1.40 -9.25
N LEU A 249 7.07 -2.38 -8.38
CA LEU A 249 7.83 -3.59 -8.70
C LEU A 249 7.21 -4.34 -9.86
N VAL A 250 5.90 -4.54 -9.85
CA VAL A 250 5.17 -5.21 -10.92
C VAL A 250 5.26 -4.47 -12.26
N TYR A 251 5.39 -3.14 -12.24
CA TYR A 251 5.60 -2.34 -13.44
C TYR A 251 7.00 -2.49 -14.02
N SER A 252 7.98 -2.88 -13.20
CA SER A 252 9.37 -3.11 -13.60
C SER A 252 9.68 -4.55 -14.05
N MET A 253 8.67 -5.42 -14.09
CA MET A 253 8.75 -6.74 -14.72
C MET A 253 8.45 -6.64 -16.21
#